data_AF-W0T9X6-F1
#
_entry.id   AF-W0T9X6-F1
#
_cell.length_a   1.000
_cell.length_b   1.000
_cell.length_c   1.000
_cell.angle_alpha   90.00
_cell.angle_beta   90.00
_cell.angle_gamma   90.00
#
_symmetry.space_group_name_H-M   'P 1'
#
loop_
_entity.id
_entity.type
_entity.pdbx_description
1 polymer ?
#
loop_
_entity_poly.entity_id
_entity_poly.type
_entity_poly.pdbx_seq_one_letter_code
_entity_poly.pdbx_strand_id
1 'polypeptide(L)'
;MVHISSNKAVVTATNILIKITPKYYITQEQINKLDDLSFIKASYRRFLRLRPFVSKRQTIKHSYTIYLRYKFRVENYESKRRECLSESELTDIDFRSSVQRSLQMMIKAFSNTNGFSRSMEKDTHMCRRIVKNILTVDYHKTRLIRNSGKMYKYYRKDLKYLTDDQHIGLRQFEENLIRFNECFGTML
;
A
#
# COMPACT_ATOMS: atom_id res chain seq x y z
N MET A 1 31.75 -2.51 6.69
CA MET A 1 30.42 -2.98 6.20
C MET A 1 29.51 -3.08 7.42
N VAL A 2 28.46 -2.24 7.53
CA VAL A 2 27.62 -2.22 8.74
C VAL A 2 26.53 -3.30 8.63
N HIS A 3 26.60 -4.27 9.53
CA HIS A 3 25.68 -5.39 9.65
C HIS A 3 24.88 -5.22 10.95
N ILE A 4 23.57 -4.95 10.85
CA ILE A 4 22.68 -4.86 12.01
C ILE A 4 21.77 -6.09 11.96
N SER A 5 22.12 -7.12 12.73
CA SER A 5 21.25 -8.27 12.96
C SER A 5 20.42 -8.05 14.21
N SER A 6 19.13 -8.38 14.12
CA SER A 6 18.25 -8.52 15.27
C SER A 6 17.47 -9.83 15.17
N ASN A 7 16.73 -10.17 16.22
CA ASN A 7 15.77 -11.28 16.19
C ASN A 7 14.63 -11.04 15.20
N LYS A 8 14.41 -9.79 14.74
CA LYS A 8 13.28 -9.40 13.88
C LYS A 8 13.64 -9.32 12.41
N ALA A 9 14.85 -8.86 12.11
CA ALA A 9 15.33 -8.65 10.75
C ALA A 9 16.87 -8.66 10.71
N VAL A 10 17.42 -9.00 9.54
CA VAL A 10 18.81 -8.71 9.19
C VAL A 10 18.80 -7.52 8.25
N VAL A 11 19.46 -6.43 8.64
CA VAL A 11 19.58 -5.21 7.85
C VAL A 11 21.03 -5.01 7.46
N THR A 12 21.29 -4.98 6.16
CA THR A 12 22.59 -4.60 5.58
C THR A 12 22.49 -3.23 4.92
N ALA A 13 23.61 -2.72 4.40
CA ALA A 13 23.64 -1.44 3.68
C ALA A 13 22.66 -1.41 2.48
N THR A 14 22.38 -2.56 1.86
CA THR A 14 21.59 -2.69 0.62
C THR A 14 20.32 -3.51 0.78
N ASN A 15 20.25 -4.43 1.75
CA ASN A 15 19.18 -5.42 1.86
C ASN A 15 18.54 -5.45 3.26
N ILE A 16 17.26 -5.85 3.30
CA ILE A 16 16.49 -6.08 4.54
C ILE A 16 15.84 -7.46 4.43
N LEU A 17 16.23 -8.37 5.31
CA LEU A 17 15.60 -9.67 5.49
C LEU A 17 14.67 -9.59 6.70
N ILE A 18 13.36 -9.68 6.48
CA ILE A 18 12.40 -9.92 7.56
C ILE A 18 12.46 -11.43 7.84
N LYS A 19 12.92 -11.84 9.03
CA LYS A 19 13.14 -13.26 9.39
C LYS A 19 11.84 -14.09 9.50
N ILE A 20 10.70 -13.52 9.11
CA ILE A 20 9.33 -14.03 9.30
C ILE A 20 8.98 -14.12 10.78
N THR A 21 8.16 -13.17 11.24
CA THR A 21 7.40 -13.32 12.49
C THR A 21 5.91 -13.15 12.18
N PRO A 22 5.01 -13.89 12.86
CA PRO A 22 3.56 -13.74 12.73
C PRO A 22 3.05 -12.32 13.04
N LYS A 23 3.93 -11.45 13.53
CA LYS A 23 3.70 -10.02 13.76
C LYS A 23 3.54 -9.20 12.48
N TYR A 24 3.99 -9.70 11.32
CA TYR A 24 3.88 -9.00 10.03
C TYR A 24 2.77 -9.55 9.13
N TYR A 25 2.34 -10.80 9.32
CA TYR A 25 1.32 -11.45 8.49
C TYR A 25 -0.03 -11.52 9.21
N ILE A 26 -1.10 -11.55 8.42
CA ILE A 26 -2.45 -11.89 8.88
C ILE A 26 -2.68 -13.38 8.57
N THR A 27 -3.01 -14.16 9.60
CA THR A 27 -3.28 -15.59 9.43
C THR A 27 -4.70 -15.82 8.90
N GLN A 28 -4.94 -16.97 8.25
CA GLN A 28 -6.28 -17.32 7.78
C GLN A 28 -7.30 -17.41 8.92
N GLU A 29 -6.87 -17.90 10.07
CA GLU A 29 -7.69 -17.93 11.28
C GLU A 29 -8.17 -16.53 11.69
N GLN A 30 -7.29 -15.51 11.60
CA GLN A 30 -7.66 -14.14 11.90
C GLN A 30 -8.61 -13.54 10.85
N ILE A 31 -8.49 -13.96 9.60
CA ILE A 31 -9.42 -13.57 8.53
C ILE A 31 -10.81 -14.14 8.80
N ASN A 32 -10.90 -15.36 9.30
CA ASN A 32 -12.19 -16.03 9.49
C ASN A 32 -12.85 -15.68 10.83
N LYS A 33 -12.06 -15.44 11.90
CA LYS A 33 -12.59 -15.31 13.27
C LYS A 33 -12.74 -13.87 13.79
N LEU A 34 -11.98 -12.90 13.27
CA LEU A 34 -12.07 -11.52 13.78
C LEU A 34 -13.35 -10.83 13.29
N ASP A 35 -13.90 -9.93 14.08
CA ASP A 35 -14.87 -8.94 13.60
C ASP A 35 -14.16 -7.91 12.68
N ASP A 36 -14.92 -7.19 11.86
CA ASP A 36 -14.36 -6.26 10.88
C ASP A 36 -13.52 -5.16 11.52
N LEU A 37 -13.95 -4.61 12.65
CA LEU A 37 -13.22 -3.54 13.33
C LEU A 37 -11.89 -4.04 13.88
N SER A 38 -11.87 -5.21 14.53
CA SER A 38 -10.64 -5.84 15.01
C SER A 38 -9.72 -6.23 13.87
N PHE A 39 -10.28 -6.75 12.77
CA PHE A 39 -9.53 -7.06 11.55
C PHE A 39 -8.85 -5.81 10.99
N ILE A 40 -9.60 -4.72 10.77
CA ILE A 40 -9.09 -3.44 10.27
C ILE A 40 -7.97 -2.92 11.17
N LYS A 41 -8.18 -2.89 12.50
CA LYS A 41 -7.15 -2.45 13.47
C LYS A 41 -5.91 -3.35 13.44
N ALA A 42 -6.09 -4.66 13.32
CA ALA A 42 -5.00 -5.62 13.27
C ALA A 42 -4.19 -5.48 11.96
N SER A 43 -4.88 -5.29 10.84
CA SER A 43 -4.29 -5.02 9.52
C SER A 43 -3.51 -3.71 9.52
N TYR A 44 -4.13 -2.60 9.96
CA TYR A 44 -3.47 -1.29 10.05
C TYR A 44 -2.16 -1.34 10.83
N ARG A 45 -2.15 -2.01 11.99
CA ARG A 45 -0.96 -2.18 12.82
C ARG A 45 0.16 -2.92 12.07
N ARG A 46 -0.18 -3.91 11.24
CA ARG A 46 0.81 -4.68 10.47
C ARG A 46 1.42 -3.86 9.33
N PHE A 47 0.60 -3.12 8.58
CA PHE A 47 1.13 -2.16 7.61
C PHE A 47 2.05 -1.14 8.28
N LEU A 48 1.65 -0.55 9.41
CA LEU A 48 2.52 0.38 10.15
C LEU A 48 3.84 -0.24 10.60
N ARG A 49 3.86 -1.52 10.98
CA ARG A 49 5.11 -2.23 11.34
C ARG A 49 6.08 -2.36 10.15
N LEU A 50 5.62 -2.24 8.91
CA LEU A 50 6.48 -2.22 7.73
C LEU A 50 7.18 -0.88 7.51
N ARG A 51 6.73 0.21 8.17
CA ARG A 51 7.30 1.57 8.04
C ARG A 51 8.83 1.62 8.09
N PRO A 52 9.54 0.91 8.99
CA PRO A 52 11.00 0.95 9.05
C PRO A 52 11.68 0.43 7.76
N PHE A 53 11.00 -0.45 7.01
CA PHE A 53 11.52 -1.12 5.83
C PHE A 53 11.21 -0.39 4.51
N VAL A 54 10.27 0.55 4.53
CA VAL A 54 9.84 1.30 3.34
C VAL A 54 10.99 2.11 2.72
N SER A 55 11.79 2.78 3.57
CA SER A 55 12.92 3.60 3.14
C SER A 55 13.81 3.93 4.33
N LYS A 56 15.05 4.34 4.08
CA LYS A 56 15.91 4.96 5.09
C LYS A 56 15.49 6.41 5.39
N ARG A 57 14.94 7.13 4.40
CA ARG A 57 14.61 8.56 4.51
C ARG A 57 13.36 8.80 5.35
N GLN A 58 13.45 9.68 6.35
CA GLN A 58 12.35 9.95 7.27
C GLN A 58 11.11 10.54 6.57
N THR A 59 11.31 11.41 5.57
CA THR A 59 10.23 11.99 4.77
C THR A 59 9.37 10.92 4.10
N ILE A 60 10.00 9.88 3.52
CA ILE A 60 9.28 8.79 2.84
C ILE A 60 8.51 7.94 3.86
N LYS A 61 9.11 7.65 5.03
CA LYS A 61 8.42 6.95 6.13
C LYS A 61 7.21 7.74 6.64
N HIS A 62 7.29 9.07 6.62
CA HIS A 62 6.19 9.94 7.00
C HIS A 62 5.07 9.91 5.96
N SER A 63 5.39 10.05 4.67
CA SER A 63 4.41 9.90 3.57
C SER A 63 3.70 8.55 3.63
N TYR A 64 4.43 7.45 3.86
CA TYR A 64 3.82 6.13 4.06
C TYR A 64 2.83 6.09 5.23
N THR A 65 3.14 6.77 6.33
CA THR A 65 2.24 6.82 7.50
C THR A 65 0.97 7.61 7.20
N ILE A 66 1.10 8.74 6.49
CA ILE A 66 -0.04 9.55 6.03
C ILE A 66 -0.91 8.73 5.07
N TYR A 67 -0.28 8.08 4.10
CA TYR A 67 -0.93 7.20 3.15
C TYR A 67 -1.79 6.14 3.85
N LEU A 68 -1.20 5.37 4.78
CA LEU A 68 -1.93 4.34 5.51
C LEU A 68 -3.08 4.92 6.35
N ARG A 69 -2.89 6.10 6.96
CA ARG A 69 -3.96 6.77 7.72
C ARG A 69 -5.13 7.12 6.81
N TYR A 70 -4.84 7.63 5.61
CA TYR A 70 -5.88 7.91 4.62
C TYR A 70 -6.61 6.62 4.20
N LYS A 71 -5.88 5.60 3.77
CA LYS A 71 -6.43 4.31 3.32
C LYS A 71 -7.36 3.65 4.34
N PHE A 72 -6.98 3.64 5.62
CA PHE A 72 -7.73 2.92 6.65
C PHE A 72 -8.81 3.74 7.36
N ARG A 73 -8.75 5.08 7.33
CA ARG A 73 -9.66 5.94 8.10
C ARG A 73 -10.61 6.77 7.24
N VAL A 74 -10.21 7.10 6.00
CA VAL A 74 -10.88 8.13 5.20
C VAL A 74 -11.32 7.59 3.86
N GLU A 75 -10.48 6.80 3.19
CA GLU A 75 -10.81 6.35 1.84
C GLU A 75 -12.03 5.42 1.84
N ASN A 76 -13.04 5.79 1.06
CA ASN A 76 -14.06 4.85 0.62
C ASN A 76 -13.57 4.17 -0.66
N TYR A 77 -12.96 3.00 -0.51
CA TYR A 77 -12.35 2.27 -1.62
C TYR A 77 -13.38 1.90 -2.68
N GLU A 78 -14.58 1.47 -2.26
CA GLU A 78 -15.64 1.05 -3.16
C GLU A 78 -16.15 2.20 -4.04
N SER A 79 -16.38 3.38 -3.46
CA SER A 79 -16.73 4.57 -4.24
C SER A 79 -15.63 4.90 -5.25
N LYS A 80 -14.36 4.83 -4.85
CA LYS A 80 -13.23 5.10 -5.75
C LYS A 80 -13.15 4.11 -6.92
N ARG A 81 -13.47 2.84 -6.69
CA ARG A 81 -13.50 1.82 -7.76
C ARG A 81 -14.53 2.19 -8.83
N ARG A 82 -15.74 2.55 -8.42
CA ARG A 82 -16.84 2.93 -9.31
C ARG A 82 -16.58 4.20 -10.10
N GLU A 83 -15.83 5.14 -9.52
CA GLU A 83 -15.41 6.36 -10.23
C GLU A 83 -14.28 6.09 -11.25
N CYS A 84 -13.45 5.06 -11.02
CA CYS A 84 -12.30 4.76 -11.88
C CYS A 84 -12.60 3.74 -12.99
N LEU A 85 -13.56 2.84 -12.79
CA LEU A 85 -13.81 1.70 -13.67
C LEU A 85 -15.26 1.66 -14.14
N SER A 86 -15.47 1.07 -15.33
CA SER A 86 -16.82 0.74 -15.79
C SER A 86 -17.39 -0.45 -15.02
N GLU A 87 -18.73 -0.57 -14.97
CA GLU A 87 -19.42 -1.65 -14.26
C GLU A 87 -18.95 -3.05 -14.69
N SER A 88 -18.59 -3.22 -15.97
CA SER A 88 -18.08 -4.49 -16.52
C SER A 88 -16.68 -4.88 -16.04
N GLU A 89 -15.91 -3.92 -15.53
CA GLU A 89 -14.55 -4.14 -15.01
C GLU A 89 -14.55 -4.40 -13.50
N LEU A 90 -15.67 -4.19 -12.80
CA LEU A 90 -15.78 -4.38 -11.35
C LEU A 90 -15.92 -5.86 -11.02
N THR A 91 -14.95 -6.39 -10.26
CA THR A 91 -15.01 -7.76 -9.75
C THR A 91 -15.57 -7.81 -8.33
N ASP A 92 -16.19 -8.93 -7.95
CA ASP A 92 -16.55 -9.15 -6.56
C ASP A 92 -15.31 -9.59 -5.78
N ILE A 93 -14.70 -8.65 -5.05
CA ILE A 93 -13.49 -8.89 -4.29
C ILE A 93 -13.79 -8.86 -2.80
N ASP A 94 -13.54 -9.98 -2.12
CA ASP A 94 -13.59 -10.01 -0.66
C ASP A 94 -12.58 -9.02 -0.06
N PHE A 95 -13.08 -8.08 0.72
CA PHE A 95 -12.30 -7.05 1.39
C PHE A 95 -11.18 -7.64 2.25
N ARG A 96 -11.46 -8.72 3.01
CA ARG A 96 -10.48 -9.26 3.96
C ARG A 96 -9.32 -9.93 3.23
N SER A 97 -9.63 -10.71 2.19
CA SER A 97 -8.66 -11.29 1.27
C SER A 97 -7.84 -10.22 0.56
N SER A 98 -8.48 -9.13 0.13
CA SER A 98 -7.81 -8.00 -0.54
C SER A 98 -6.77 -7.33 0.35
N VAL A 99 -7.13 -7.07 1.60
CA VAL A 99 -6.22 -6.50 2.60
C VAL A 99 -5.06 -7.45 2.89
N GLN A 100 -5.32 -8.76 2.96
CA GLN A 100 -4.26 -9.76 3.15
C GLN A 100 -3.28 -9.79 1.97
N ARG A 101 -3.78 -9.86 0.72
CA ARG A 101 -2.96 -9.86 -0.49
C ARG A 101 -2.14 -8.57 -0.61
N SER A 102 -2.74 -7.43 -0.29
CA SER A 102 -2.04 -6.14 -0.24
C SER A 102 -0.89 -6.16 0.76
N LEU A 103 -1.13 -6.71 1.95
CA LEU A 103 -0.10 -6.82 2.98
C LEU A 103 1.04 -7.76 2.53
N GLN A 104 0.70 -8.90 1.92
CA GLN A 104 1.69 -9.83 1.35
C GLN A 104 2.54 -9.15 0.26
N MET A 105 1.92 -8.37 -0.63
CA MET A 105 2.64 -7.59 -1.63
C MET A 105 3.60 -6.57 -1.01
N MET A 106 3.17 -5.85 0.03
CA MET A 106 4.03 -4.91 0.75
C MET A 106 5.21 -5.63 1.42
N ILE A 107 4.97 -6.79 2.02
CA ILE A 107 6.04 -7.61 2.60
C ILE A 107 7.01 -8.05 1.52
N LYS A 108 6.52 -8.55 0.37
CA LYS A 108 7.35 -8.92 -0.78
C LYS A 108 8.21 -7.74 -1.25
N ALA A 109 7.64 -6.56 -1.43
CA ALA A 109 8.36 -5.34 -1.84
C ALA A 109 9.58 -4.99 -0.95
N PHE A 110 9.49 -5.30 0.34
CA PHE A 110 10.50 -4.96 1.34
C PHE A 110 11.35 -6.13 1.82
N SER A 111 11.09 -7.34 1.33
CA SER A 111 11.89 -8.52 1.65
C SER A 111 12.97 -8.68 0.59
N ASN A 112 14.23 -8.81 1.00
CA ASN A 112 15.32 -9.25 0.13
C ASN A 112 16.09 -10.35 0.87
N THR A 113 16.02 -11.58 0.36
CA THR A 113 16.67 -12.73 1.00
C THR A 113 17.76 -13.28 0.08
N ASN A 114 18.87 -13.72 0.67
CA ASN A 114 19.85 -14.51 -0.05
C ASN A 114 19.20 -15.87 -0.38
N GLY A 115 19.18 -16.28 -1.65
CA GLY A 115 18.51 -17.50 -2.10
C GLY A 115 17.23 -17.30 -2.93
N PHE A 116 16.88 -16.07 -3.29
CA PHE A 116 15.84 -15.84 -4.29
C PHE A 116 16.32 -16.29 -5.67
N SER A 117 15.42 -16.93 -6.42
CA SER A 117 15.63 -17.12 -7.85
C SER A 117 15.56 -15.77 -8.57
N ARG A 118 16.15 -15.69 -9.76
CA ARG A 118 16.14 -14.47 -10.59
C ARG A 118 14.71 -13.95 -10.87
N SER A 119 13.71 -14.84 -10.94
CA SER A 119 12.30 -14.44 -11.09
C SER A 119 11.75 -13.79 -9.82
N MET A 120 12.04 -14.35 -8.65
CA MET A 120 11.61 -13.80 -7.36
C MET A 120 12.23 -12.42 -7.07
N GLU A 121 13.47 -12.21 -7.48
CA GLU A 121 14.12 -10.90 -7.41
C GLU A 121 13.43 -9.88 -8.32
N LYS A 122 13.14 -10.25 -9.58
CA LYS A 122 12.40 -9.40 -10.52
C LYS A 122 11.04 -8.98 -9.96
N ASP A 123 10.29 -9.93 -9.43
CA ASP A 123 8.98 -9.64 -8.82
C ASP A 123 9.11 -8.67 -7.64
N THR A 124 10.09 -8.91 -6.76
CA THR A 124 10.37 -8.06 -5.60
C THR A 124 10.69 -6.63 -6.03
N HIS A 125 11.51 -6.48 -7.06
CA HIS A 125 11.82 -5.19 -7.67
C HIS A 125 10.57 -4.53 -8.25
N MET A 126 9.69 -5.28 -8.91
CA MET A 126 8.44 -4.78 -9.46
C MET A 126 7.49 -4.29 -8.35
N CYS A 127 7.27 -5.10 -7.30
CA CYS A 127 6.47 -4.69 -6.14
C CYS A 127 7.05 -3.42 -5.50
N ARG A 128 8.38 -3.34 -5.35
CA ARG A 128 9.04 -2.15 -4.80
C ARG A 128 8.84 -0.91 -5.68
N ARG A 129 8.88 -1.05 -7.00
CA ARG A 129 8.60 0.06 -7.95
C ARG A 129 7.16 0.53 -7.83
N ILE A 130 6.19 -0.39 -7.76
CA ILE A 130 4.77 -0.06 -7.59
C ILE A 130 4.55 0.73 -6.30
N VAL A 131 5.05 0.23 -5.17
CA VAL A 131 4.92 0.92 -3.87
C VAL A 131 5.60 2.29 -3.89
N LYS A 132 6.77 2.41 -4.52
CA LYS A 132 7.45 3.70 -4.67
C LYS A 132 6.61 4.69 -5.47
N ASN A 133 5.99 4.27 -6.56
CA ASN A 133 5.16 5.13 -7.40
C ASN A 133 3.93 5.62 -6.63
N ILE A 134 3.23 4.72 -5.93
CA ILE A 134 2.10 5.06 -5.05
C ILE A 134 2.50 6.11 -4.03
N LEU A 135 3.61 5.91 -3.32
CA LEU A 135 4.09 6.85 -2.31
C LEU A 135 4.55 8.19 -2.89
N THR A 136 5.05 8.19 -4.13
CA THR A 136 5.45 9.42 -4.81
C THR A 136 4.22 10.26 -5.16
N VAL A 137 3.21 9.64 -5.77
CA VAL A 137 1.93 10.28 -6.09
C VAL A 137 1.23 10.78 -4.82
N ASP A 138 1.22 9.98 -3.75
CA ASP A 138 0.64 10.35 -2.46
C ASP A 138 1.37 11.53 -1.81
N TYR A 139 2.69 11.58 -1.90
CA TYR A 139 3.49 12.71 -1.42
C TYR A 139 3.14 14.00 -2.16
N HIS A 140 3.02 13.96 -3.49
CA HIS A 140 2.61 15.13 -4.28
C HIS A 140 1.20 15.61 -3.91
N LYS A 141 0.22 14.70 -3.80
CA LYS A 141 -1.13 15.03 -3.31
C LYS A 141 -1.09 15.69 -1.93
N THR A 142 -0.35 15.09 -0.99
CA THR A 142 -0.23 15.61 0.38
C THR A 142 0.40 17.00 0.42
N ARG A 143 1.38 17.29 -0.45
CA ARG A 143 1.97 18.62 -0.57
C ARG A 143 0.96 19.67 -1.03
N LEU A 144 0.10 19.34 -2.01
CA LEU A 144 -0.96 20.25 -2.48
C LEU A 144 -2.03 20.47 -1.40
N ILE A 145 -2.42 19.41 -0.70
CA ILE A 145 -3.36 19.44 0.42
C ILE A 145 -2.87 20.34 1.55
N ARG A 146 -1.58 20.26 1.91
CA ARG A 146 -1.02 21.08 2.99
C ARG A 146 -1.16 22.58 2.72
N ASN A 147 -1.20 22.97 1.45
CA ASN A 147 -1.29 24.37 1.05
C ASN A 147 -2.75 24.88 1.02
N SER A 148 -3.76 24.01 1.07
CA SER A 148 -5.16 24.41 1.06
C SER A 148 -6.11 23.32 1.58
N GLY A 149 -6.93 23.66 2.59
CA GLY A 149 -7.97 22.75 3.09
C GLY A 149 -9.00 22.35 2.02
N LYS A 150 -9.24 23.19 1.00
CA LYS A 150 -10.10 22.85 -0.15
C LYS A 150 -9.53 21.68 -0.95
N MET A 151 -8.20 21.60 -1.08
CA MET A 151 -7.51 20.51 -1.76
C MET A 151 -7.63 19.18 -1.01
N TYR A 152 -7.80 19.19 0.31
CA TYR A 152 -8.11 17.97 1.06
C TYR A 152 -9.42 17.35 0.58
N LYS A 153 -10.47 18.17 0.49
CA LYS A 153 -11.78 17.69 0.03
C LYS A 153 -11.71 17.19 -1.41
N TYR A 154 -11.05 17.95 -2.29
CA TYR A 154 -10.84 17.61 -3.69
C TYR A 154 -10.10 16.28 -3.92
N TYR A 155 -8.97 16.05 -3.24
CA TYR A 155 -8.13 14.85 -3.47
C TYR A 155 -8.44 13.64 -2.57
N ARG A 156 -9.13 13.81 -1.44
CA ARG A 156 -9.30 12.73 -0.43
C ARG A 156 -10.74 12.41 -0.03
N LYS A 157 -11.70 13.31 -0.28
CA LYS A 157 -13.11 13.07 0.08
C LYS A 157 -13.98 12.89 -1.16
N ASP A 158 -14.01 13.92 -2.00
CA ASP A 158 -14.93 13.97 -3.14
C ASP A 158 -14.34 13.34 -4.39
N LEU A 159 -13.01 13.15 -4.43
CA LEU A 159 -12.26 12.58 -5.56
C LEU A 159 -12.52 13.28 -6.91
N LYS A 160 -12.89 14.57 -6.89
CA LYS A 160 -13.23 15.37 -8.09
C LYS A 160 -12.15 15.39 -9.18
N TYR A 161 -10.89 15.14 -8.82
CA TYR A 161 -9.80 15.02 -9.78
C TYR A 161 -9.93 13.81 -10.73
N LEU A 162 -10.77 12.83 -10.40
CA LEU A 162 -11.08 11.69 -11.27
C LEU A 162 -12.04 12.09 -12.39
N THR A 163 -12.87 13.11 -12.20
CA THR A 163 -13.85 13.57 -13.21
C THR A 163 -13.38 14.80 -13.97
N ASP A 164 -12.32 15.45 -13.50
CA ASP A 164 -11.77 16.70 -14.05
C ASP A 164 -10.66 16.42 -15.09
N ASP A 165 -10.66 17.18 -16.18
CA ASP A 165 -9.66 17.10 -17.24
C ASP A 165 -8.36 17.86 -16.92
N GLN A 166 -8.29 18.61 -15.82
CA GLN A 166 -7.06 19.29 -15.39
C GLN A 166 -5.97 18.33 -14.91
N HIS A 167 -6.32 17.09 -14.55
CA HIS A 167 -5.41 16.13 -13.91
C HIS A 167 -5.40 14.75 -14.57
N ILE A 168 -5.44 14.71 -15.91
CA ILE A 168 -5.46 13.48 -16.72
C ILE A 168 -4.40 12.46 -16.27
N GLY A 169 -3.16 12.89 -16.03
CA GLY A 169 -2.08 11.98 -15.61
C GLY A 169 -2.32 11.35 -14.23
N LEU A 170 -2.93 12.08 -13.29
CA LEU A 170 -3.28 11.55 -11.97
C LEU A 170 -4.51 10.63 -12.07
N ARG A 171 -5.50 10.99 -12.89
CA ARG A 171 -6.66 10.15 -13.20
C ARG A 171 -6.23 8.80 -13.77
N GLN A 172 -5.42 8.82 -14.84
CA GLN A 172 -4.87 7.61 -15.46
C GLN A 172 -4.04 6.77 -14.48
N PHE A 173 -3.28 7.41 -13.58
CA PHE A 173 -2.54 6.68 -12.56
C PHE A 173 -3.48 5.91 -11.61
N GLU A 174 -4.56 6.54 -11.15
CA GLU A 174 -5.54 5.89 -10.27
C GLU A 174 -6.32 4.79 -10.99
N GLU A 175 -6.78 5.02 -12.23
CA GLU A 175 -7.43 4.00 -13.05
C GLU A 175 -6.53 2.76 -13.19
N ASN A 176 -5.26 2.95 -13.53
CA ASN A 176 -4.29 1.86 -13.63
C ASN A 176 -4.04 1.17 -12.29
N LEU A 177 -4.03 1.91 -11.19
CA LEU A 177 -3.89 1.34 -9.85
C LEU A 177 -5.11 0.51 -9.44
N ILE A 178 -6.33 0.98 -9.77
CA ILE A 178 -7.56 0.23 -9.50
C ILE A 178 -7.60 -1.03 -10.39
N ARG A 179 -7.31 -0.94 -11.69
CA ARG A 179 -7.20 -2.14 -12.55
C ARG A 179 -6.17 -3.14 -12.04
N PHE A 180 -5.02 -2.65 -11.58
CA PHE A 180 -4.02 -3.50 -10.93
C PHE A 180 -4.62 -4.20 -9.70
N ASN A 181 -5.32 -3.46 -8.85
CA ASN A 181 -5.97 -3.99 -7.67
C ASN A 181 -7.04 -5.04 -8.01
N GLU A 182 -7.85 -4.82 -9.05
CA GLU A 182 -8.82 -5.83 -9.53
C GLU A 182 -8.10 -7.11 -9.98
N CYS A 183 -7.06 -6.97 -10.80
CA CYS A 183 -6.34 -8.11 -11.37
C CYS A 183 -5.61 -8.96 -10.31
N PHE A 184 -4.98 -8.31 -9.33
CA PHE A 184 -4.23 -9.01 -8.28
C PHE A 184 -5.06 -9.25 -7.01
N GLY A 185 -6.32 -8.80 -7.00
CA GLY A 185 -7.19 -8.75 -5.82
C GLY A 185 -6.53 -8.05 -4.65
N THR A 186 -5.84 -6.94 -4.89
CA THR A 186 -5.27 -6.08 -3.84
C THR A 186 -6.16 -4.85 -3.61
N MET A 187 -5.81 -4.07 -2.60
CA MET A 187 -6.46 -2.82 -2.22
C MET A 187 -5.37 -1.86 -1.75
N LEU A 188 -4.36 -1.69 -2.61
CA LEU A 188 -3.18 -0.89 -2.31
C LEU A 188 -3.54 0.53 -1.97
#